data_AF-A0AAU4ANH2-F1
#
_entry.id   AF-A0AAU4ANH2-F1
#
_cell.length_a   1.000
_cell.length_b   1.000
_cell.length_c   1.000
_cell.angle_alpha   90.00
_cell.angle_beta   90.00
_cell.angle_gamma   90.00
#
_symmetry.space_group_name_H-M   'P 1'
#
loop_
_entity.id
_entity.type
_entity.pdbx_description
1 polymer ?
#
loop_
_entity_poly.entity_id
_entity_poly.type
_entity_poly.pdbx_seq_one_letter_code
_entity_poly.pdbx_strand_id
1 'polypeptide(L)' 'MRLLATITIGRIVFTHHALPAILPVRYVLDQGSAIAVRTSKTSRMAVEVDRAVVAFEADCFNEEARSGWSVVVTGRAE' A
#
# COMPACT_ATOMS: atom_id res chain seq x y z
N MET A 1 -10.11 6.91 -5.84
CA MET A 1 -9.97 5.67 -5.04
C MET A 1 -10.93 4.53 -5.38
N ARG A 2 -11.87 4.66 -6.33
CA ARG A 2 -12.89 3.62 -6.58
C ARG A 2 -12.34 2.21 -6.88
N LEU A 3 -11.21 2.11 -7.57
CA LEU A 3 -10.56 0.81 -7.88
C LEU A 3 -9.98 0.14 -6.63
N LEU A 4 -9.38 0.91 -5.72
CA LEU A 4 -8.89 0.39 -4.44
C LEU A 4 -10.04 -0.16 -3.56
N ALA A 5 -11.28 0.24 -3.79
CA ALA A 5 -12.42 -0.35 -3.08
C ALA A 5 -12.78 -1.77 -3.55
N THR A 6 -12.23 -2.25 -4.67
CA THR A 6 -12.60 -3.56 -5.24
C THR A 6 -11.68 -4.71 -4.83
N ILE A 7 -10.58 -4.42 -4.12
CA ILE A 7 -9.62 -5.41 -3.62
C ILE A 7 -9.22 -5.06 -2.18
N THR A 8 -8.73 -6.05 -1.42
CA THR A 8 -8.42 -5.86 0.02
C THR A 8 -6.95 -6.03 0.37
N ILE A 9 -6.12 -6.37 -0.62
CA ILE A 9 -4.67 -6.55 -0.48
C ILE A 9 -4.00 -5.57 -1.43
N GLY A 10 -2.98 -4.88 -0.92
CA GLY A 10 -2.03 -4.10 -1.72
C GLY A 10 -0.62 -4.30 -1.20
N ARG A 11 0.31 -3.49 -1.68
CA ARG A 11 1.72 -3.58 -1.38
C ARG A 11 2.20 -2.22 -0.91
N ILE A 12 2.84 -2.19 0.26
CA ILE A 12 3.52 -0.98 0.73
C ILE A 12 5.00 -1.09 0.40
N VAL A 13 5.54 -0.06 -0.24
CA VAL A 13 6.94 0.11 -0.57
C VAL A 13 7.50 1.17 0.35
N PHE A 14 8.58 0.83 1.06
CA PHE A 14 9.22 1.70 2.03
C PHE A 14 10.73 1.50 1.99
N THR A 15 11.46 2.43 2.58
CA THR A 15 12.92 2.30 2.72
C THR A 15 13.25 1.57 4.01
N HIS A 16 14.18 0.64 3.93
CA HIS A 16 14.75 -0.05 5.08
C HIS A 16 16.28 -0.10 4.92
N HIS A 17 17.02 0.46 5.87
CA HIS A 17 18.49 0.58 5.79
C HIS A 17 18.97 1.09 4.42
N ALA A 18 18.34 2.16 3.92
CA ALA A 18 18.60 2.77 2.61
C ALA A 18 18.26 1.90 1.37
N LEU A 19 17.68 0.71 1.55
CA LEU A 19 17.23 -0.17 0.46
C LEU A 19 15.70 -0.17 0.34
N PRO A 20 15.15 -0.33 -0.88
CA PRO A 20 13.70 -0.49 -1.05
C PRO A 20 13.26 -1.86 -0.51
N ALA A 21 12.18 -1.86 0.26
CA ALA A 21 11.48 -3.05 0.72
C ALA A 21 10.01 -2.98 0.31
N ILE A 22 9.39 -4.14 0.06
CA ILE A 22 7.98 -4.26 -0.30
C ILE A 22 7.31 -5.34 0.55
N LEU A 23 6.11 -5.06 1.07
CA LEU A 23 5.33 -6.02 1.83
C LEU A 23 3.86 -6.02 1.39
N PRO A 24 3.24 -7.20 1.21
CA PRO A 24 1.80 -7.27 1.03
C PRO A 24 1.09 -6.92 2.34
N VAL A 25 0.05 -6.10 2.27
CA VAL A 25 -0.73 -5.64 3.42
C VAL A 25 -2.22 -5.69 3.12
N ARG A 26 -3.00 -6.03 4.14
CA ARG A 26 -4.44 -5.77 4.12
C ARG A 26 -4.67 -4.30 4.41
N TYR A 27 -5.56 -3.67 3.65
CA TYR A 27 -5.90 -2.27 3.85
C TYR A 27 -7.42 -2.05 3.82
N VAL A 28 -7.81 -0.87 4.28
CA VAL A 28 -9.14 -0.30 4.07
C VAL A 28 -8.98 1.16 3.63
N LEU A 29 -10.01 1.68 2.97
CA LEU A 29 -10.09 3.09 2.64
C LEU A 29 -10.85 3.82 3.74
N ASP A 30 -10.28 4.91 4.23
CA ASP A 30 -10.97 5.83 5.13
C ASP A 30 -11.88 6.80 4.34
N GLN A 31 -12.84 7.41 5.03
CA GLN A 31 -13.75 8.45 4.53
C GLN A 31 -13.00 9.64 3.87
N GLY A 32 -11.79 9.96 4.33
CA GLY A 32 -10.90 11.00 3.83
C GLY A 32 -10.01 10.60 2.66
N SER A 33 -10.23 9.42 2.06
CA SER A 33 -9.36 8.85 1.02
C SER A 33 -7.94 8.50 1.50
N ALA A 34 -7.73 8.23 2.79
CA ALA A 34 -6.51 7.62 3.27
C ALA A 34 -6.55 6.09 3.12
N ILE A 35 -5.37 5.48 2.99
CA ILE A 35 -5.17 4.03 2.98
C ILE A 35 -4.76 3.63 4.38
N ALA A 36 -5.65 2.98 5.12
CA ALA A 36 -5.36 2.52 6.47
C ALA A 36 -4.91 1.05 6.46
N VAL A 37 -3.74 0.78 7.05
CA VAL A 37 -3.16 -0.56 7.16
C VAL A 37 -3.15 -1.01 8.62
N ARG A 38 -3.72 -2.17 8.90
CA ARG A 38 -3.65 -2.78 10.25
C ARG A 38 -2.35 -3.57 10.38
N THR A 39 -1.50 -3.16 11.32
CA THR A 39 -0.25 -3.87 11.65
C THR A 39 0.05 -3.79 13.15
N SER A 40 0.96 -4.62 13.64
CA SER A 40 1.51 -4.46 14.98
C SER A 40 2.38 -3.21 15.04
N LYS A 41 2.27 -2.42 16.12
CA LYS A 41 3.17 -1.27 16.39
C LYS A 41 4.64 -1.68 16.49
N THR A 42 4.91 -2.93 16.84
CA THR A 42 6.27 -3.49 16.92
C THR A 42 6.73 -4.15 15.62
N SER A 43 5.87 -4.17 14.57
CA SER A 43 6.30 -4.67 13.28
C SER A 43 7.36 -3.74 12.70
N ARG A 44 8.38 -4.33 12.07
CA ARG A 44 9.46 -3.56 11.43
C ARG A 44 8.90 -2.55 10.42
N MET A 45 7.89 -2.93 9.65
CA MET A 45 7.20 -2.01 8.74
C MET A 45 6.65 -0.80 9.48
N ALA A 46 5.91 -0.99 10.59
CA ALA A 46 5.33 0.13 11.34
C ALA A 46 6.39 1.09 11.88
N VAL A 47 7.54 0.58 12.31
CA VAL A 47 8.65 1.39 12.80
C VAL A 47 9.31 2.19 11.69
N GLU A 48 9.55 1.57 10.53
CA GLU A 48 10.28 2.20 9.41
C GLU A 48 9.42 3.22 8.64
N VAL A 49 8.10 3.02 8.62
CA VAL A 49 7.20 3.91 7.87
C VAL A 49 6.76 5.13 8.67
N ASP A 50 6.96 5.16 10.00
CA ASP A 50 6.53 6.28 10.85
C ASP A 50 7.08 7.61 10.31
N ARG A 51 6.17 8.49 9.86
CA ARG A 51 6.47 9.79 9.27
C ARG A 51 7.37 9.74 8.02
N ALA A 52 7.58 8.58 7.43
CA ALA A 52 8.38 8.39 6.23
C ALA A 52 7.53 8.56 4.96
N VAL A 53 8.19 8.88 3.84
CA VAL A 53 7.57 8.80 2.52
C VAL A 53 7.55 7.35 2.08
N VAL A 54 6.36 6.87 1.73
CA VAL A 54 6.11 5.51 1.27
C VAL A 54 5.35 5.56 -0.05
N ALA A 55 5.38 4.44 -0.79
CA ALA A 55 4.42 4.20 -1.84
C ALA A 55 3.50 3.04 -1.44
N PHE A 56 2.24 3.14 -1.82
CA PHE A 56 1.29 2.04 -1.78
C PHE A 56 0.87 1.72 -3.20
N GLU A 57 0.80 0.43 -3.51
CA GLU A 57 0.40 -0.08 -4.81
C GLU A 57 -0.71 -1.11 -4.63
N ALA A 58 -1.69 -1.09 -5.52
CA ALA A 58 -2.58 -2.22 -5.70
C ALA A 58 -3.03 -2.31 -7.15
N ASP A 59 -3.21 -3.54 -7.63
CA ASP A 59 -3.53 -3.84 -9.00
C ASP A 59 -4.56 -4.97 -9.13
N CYS A 60 -5.12 -5.08 -10.32
CA CYS A 60 -5.83 -6.27 -10.77
C CYS A 60 -5.68 -6.39 -12.28
N PHE A 61 -5.13 -7.50 -12.73
CA PHE A 61 -4.92 -7.80 -14.15
C PHE A 61 -5.60 -9.11 -14.54
N ASN A 62 -6.26 -9.10 -15.69
CA ASN A 62 -6.73 -10.28 -16.38
C ASN A 62 -5.79 -10.55 -17.55
N GLU A 63 -5.02 -11.64 -17.47
CA GLU A 63 -4.00 -12.00 -18.47
C GLU A 63 -4.63 -12.38 -19.82
N GLU A 64 -5.72 -13.15 -19.81
CA GLU A 64 -6.42 -13.60 -21.03
C GLU A 64 -7.00 -12.40 -21.79
N ALA A 65 -7.67 -11.51 -21.08
CA ALA A 65 -8.25 -10.29 -21.65
C ALA A 65 -7.22 -9.19 -21.89
N ARG A 66 -5.95 -9.40 -21.51
CA ARG A 66 -4.84 -8.42 -21.60
C ARG A 66 -5.22 -7.03 -21.11
N SER A 67 -5.97 -6.98 -20.02
CA SER A 67 -6.52 -5.74 -19.47
C SER A 67 -6.44 -5.75 -17.96
N GLY A 68 -6.52 -4.57 -17.35
CA GLY A 68 -6.40 -4.42 -15.92
C GLY A 68 -6.20 -2.98 -15.52
N TRP A 69 -5.86 -2.80 -14.26
CA TRP A 69 -5.56 -1.50 -13.68
C TRP A 69 -4.51 -1.64 -12.58
N SER A 70 -3.78 -0.56 -12.34
CA SER A 70 -2.94 -0.39 -11.16
C SER A 70 -3.16 1.02 -10.61
N VAL A 71 -3.13 1.14 -9.29
CA VAL A 71 -3.14 2.40 -8.57
C VAL A 71 -1.89 2.46 -7.71
N VAL A 72 -1.08 3.50 -7.95
CA VAL A 72 0.09 3.83 -7.12
C VAL A 72 -0.19 5.14 -6.39
N VAL A 73 0.01 5.14 -5.07
CA VAL A 73 -0.12 6.33 -4.22
C VAL A 73 1.20 6.54 -3.51
N THR A 74 1.79 7.72 -3.70
CA THR A 74 2.96 8.15 -2.90
C THR A 74 2.48 9.16 -1.87
N GLY A 75 2.89 8.97 -0.62
CA GLY A 75 2.46 9.82 0.47
C GLY A 75 3.34 9.65 1.69
N ARG A 76 3.08 10.48 2.69
CA ARG A 76 3.68 10.32 4.02
C ARG A 76 2.78 9.43 4.86
N ALA A 77 3.34 8.42 5.51
CA ALA A 77 2.60 7.65 6.50
C ALA A 77 2.59 8.36 7.86
N GLU A 78 1.51 8.15 8.62
CA GLU A 78 1.25 8.74 9.94
C GLU A 78 0.64 7.72 10.92
#